data_AF-A0A2N9L9F0-F1
#
_entry.id   AF-A0A2N9L9F0-F1
#
_cell.length_a   1.000
_cell.length_b   1.000
_cell.length_c   1.000
_cell.angle_alpha   90.00
_cell.angle_beta   90.00
_cell.angle_gamma   90.00
#
_symmetry.space_group_name_H-M   'P 1'
#
loop_
_entity.id
_entity.type
_entity.pdbx_description
1 polymer ?
#
loop_
_entity_poly.entity_id
_entity_poly.type
_entity_poly.pdbx_seq_one_letter_code
_entity_poly.pdbx_strand_id
1 'polypeptide(L)'
;MRNENSSSHPAADRVEFDRNAFNAAFSELGLCWHWDEQTYAELQAIAAEGDRLRRYLETQQRHLLKAYDADFLIDAIRETKTRVCGELPGAPRTQ
;
A
#
# COMPACT_ATOMS: atom_id res chain seq x y z
N MET A 1 15.18 -29.13 -23.18
CA MET A 1 14.09 -28.12 -23.22
C MET A 1 13.86 -27.62 -21.80
N ARG A 2 13.99 -26.31 -21.55
CA ARG A 2 13.80 -25.72 -20.22
C ARG A 2 12.30 -25.64 -19.91
N ASN A 3 11.90 -26.39 -18.89
CA ASN A 3 10.69 -26.29 -18.09
C ASN A 3 9.79 -25.07 -18.35
N GLU A 4 8.63 -25.35 -18.92
CA GLU A 4 7.43 -24.52 -18.93
C GLU A 4 6.96 -24.30 -17.48
N ASN A 5 7.49 -23.29 -16.80
CA ASN A 5 6.85 -22.74 -15.61
C ASN A 5 5.70 -21.82 -16.05
N SER A 6 4.72 -22.39 -16.76
CA SER A 6 3.42 -21.76 -17.04
C SER A 6 2.51 -21.92 -15.83
N SER A 7 2.98 -21.49 -14.66
CA SER A 7 2.12 -21.35 -13.50
C SER A 7 1.37 -20.02 -13.65
N SER A 8 0.27 -20.03 -14.41
CA SER A 8 -0.72 -18.95 -14.39
C SER A 8 -1.27 -18.84 -12.96
N HIS A 9 -0.66 -18.02 -12.13
CA HIS A 9 -1.19 -17.58 -10.85
C HIS A 9 -1.86 -16.21 -11.08
N PRO A 10 -3.16 -16.14 -11.43
CA PRO A 10 -3.87 -14.86 -11.54
C PRO A 10 -3.86 -14.06 -10.21
N ALA A 11 -3.55 -14.73 -9.09
CA ALA A 11 -3.36 -14.09 -7.80
C ALA A 11 -2.06 -13.28 -7.71
N ALA A 12 -0.98 -13.70 -8.39
CA ALA A 12 0.30 -12.99 -8.36
C ALA A 12 0.18 -11.61 -9.03
N ASP A 13 -0.42 -11.57 -10.23
CA ASP A 13 -0.63 -10.34 -10.99
C ASP A 13 -1.49 -9.31 -10.21
N ARG A 14 -2.54 -9.78 -9.53
CA ARG A 14 -3.38 -8.93 -8.66
C ARG A 14 -2.64 -8.43 -7.42
N VAL A 15 -1.78 -9.27 -6.84
CA VAL A 15 -0.95 -8.90 -5.69
C VAL A 15 0.09 -7.85 -6.07
N GLU A 16 0.70 -7.99 -7.25
CA GLU A 16 1.63 -7.02 -7.81
C GLU A 16 0.94 -5.68 -8.11
N PHE A 17 -0.28 -5.72 -8.65
CA PHE A 17 -1.10 -4.53 -8.88
C PHE A 17 -1.46 -3.79 -7.59
N ASP A 18 -1.92 -4.52 -6.56
CA ASP A 18 -2.23 -3.91 -5.25
C ASP A 18 -0.98 -3.30 -4.61
N ARG A 19 0.16 -4.03 -4.63
CA ARG A 19 1.46 -3.54 -4.14
C ARG A 19 1.86 -2.26 -4.86
N ASN A 20 1.72 -2.20 -6.19
CA ASN A 20 2.06 -1.02 -6.96
C ASN A 20 1.16 0.17 -6.62
N ALA A 21 -0.15 -0.04 -6.41
CA ALA A 21 -1.05 1.01 -5.96
C ALA A 21 -0.68 1.56 -4.57
N PHE A 22 -0.25 0.70 -3.65
CA PHE A 22 0.28 1.14 -2.35
C PHE A 22 1.58 1.93 -2.48
N ASN A 23 2.55 1.41 -3.25
CA ASN A 23 3.83 2.08 -3.48
C ASN A 23 3.64 3.48 -4.11
N ALA A 24 2.72 3.59 -5.07
CA ALA A 24 2.35 4.89 -5.64
C ALA A 24 1.73 5.82 -4.58
N ALA A 25 0.84 5.30 -3.72
CA ALA A 25 0.24 6.10 -2.65
C ALA A 25 1.28 6.61 -1.63
N PHE A 26 2.27 5.80 -1.27
CA PHE A 26 3.37 6.23 -0.39
C PHE A 26 4.22 7.31 -1.07
N SER A 27 4.57 7.12 -2.35
CA SER A 27 5.39 8.08 -3.09
C SER A 27 4.72 9.45 -3.21
N GLU A 28 3.41 9.49 -3.45
CA GLU A 28 2.62 10.72 -3.51
C GLU A 28 2.57 11.45 -2.16
N LEU A 29 2.56 10.71 -1.05
CA LEU A 29 2.64 11.26 0.30
C LEU A 29 4.07 11.71 0.67
N GLY A 30 5.05 11.55 -0.23
CA GLY A 30 6.46 11.82 0.05
C GLY A 30 7.10 10.79 0.98
N LEU A 31 6.42 9.66 1.20
CA LEU A 31 6.90 8.54 1.99
C LEU A 31 7.65 7.60 1.05
N CYS A 32 8.98 7.58 1.15
CA CYS A 32 9.82 6.62 0.41
C CYS A 32 9.72 5.22 1.03
N TRP A 33 8.50 4.75 1.28
CA TRP A 33 8.21 3.42 1.78
C TRP A 33 7.98 2.49 0.60
N HIS A 34 8.65 1.36 0.63
CA HIS A 34 8.49 0.33 -0.39
C HIS A 34 8.15 -0.97 0.31
N TRP A 35 6.96 -1.49 0.05
CA TRP A 35 6.64 -2.85 0.49
C TRP A 35 7.23 -3.83 -0.52
N ASP A 36 8.20 -4.59 -0.04
CA ASP A 36 8.76 -5.70 -0.81
C ASP A 36 7.79 -6.90 -0.80
N GLU A 37 8.03 -7.89 -1.67
CA GLU A 37 7.18 -9.09 -1.78
C GLU A 37 7.05 -9.83 -0.45
N GLN A 38 8.13 -9.90 0.32
CA GLN A 38 8.14 -10.56 1.62
C GLN A 38 7.27 -9.81 2.64
N THR A 39 7.47 -8.49 2.77
CA THR A 39 6.68 -7.63 3.66
C THR A 39 5.21 -7.65 3.28
N TYR A 40 4.89 -7.59 1.99
CA TYR A 40 3.51 -7.62 1.53
C TYR A 40 2.83 -8.97 1.81
N ALA A 41 3.54 -10.09 1.62
CA ALA A 41 3.01 -11.42 1.93
C ALA A 41 2.71 -11.60 3.43
N GLU A 42 3.58 -11.10 4.31
CA GLU A 42 3.34 -11.12 5.76
C GLU A 42 2.13 -10.28 6.16
N LEU A 43 1.97 -9.10 5.54
CA LEU A 43 0.86 -8.19 5.81
C LEU A 43 -0.44 -8.67 5.15
N GLN A 44 -0.40 -9.40 4.04
CA GLN A 44 -1.57 -9.92 3.34
C GLN A 44 -2.43 -10.82 4.25
N ALA A 45 -1.84 -11.47 5.25
CA ALA A 45 -2.55 -12.26 6.25
C ALA A 45 -3.56 -11.44 7.09
N ILE A 46 -3.39 -10.12 7.17
CA ILE A 46 -4.28 -9.22 7.89
C ILE A 46 -5.39 -8.77 6.94
N ALA A 47 -6.66 -9.01 7.26
CA ALA A 47 -7.76 -8.63 6.37
C ALA A 47 -7.93 -7.10 6.23
N ALA A 48 -7.66 -6.35 7.31
CA ALA A 48 -7.81 -4.90 7.34
C ALA A 48 -6.51 -4.17 6.93
N GLU A 49 -6.58 -3.35 5.88
CA GLU A 49 -5.46 -2.55 5.38
C GLU A 49 -4.94 -1.55 6.43
N GLY A 50 -5.83 -1.01 7.26
CA GLY A 50 -5.45 -0.14 8.37
C GLY A 50 -4.58 -0.83 9.41
N ASP A 51 -4.91 -2.07 9.79
CA ASP A 51 -4.08 -2.86 10.71
C ASP A 51 -2.73 -3.23 10.08
N ARG A 52 -2.69 -3.53 8.78
CA ARG A 52 -1.42 -3.77 8.06
C ARG A 52 -0.49 -2.57 8.18
N LEU A 53 -1.03 -1.40 7.83
CA LEU A 53 -0.31 -0.14 7.88
C LEU A 53 0.11 0.18 9.31
N ARG A 54 -0.78 0.02 10.29
CA ARG A 54 -0.47 0.23 11.72
C ARG A 54 0.69 -0.64 12.18
N ARG A 55 0.64 -1.94 11.90
CA ARG A 55 1.72 -2.89 12.26
C ARG A 55 3.04 -2.54 11.58
N TYR A 56 3.00 -2.14 10.31
CA TYR A 56 4.19 -1.69 9.58
C TYR A 56 4.78 -0.40 10.18
N LEU A 57 3.93 0.56 10.54
CA LEU A 57 4.34 1.80 11.20
C LEU A 57 4.94 1.53 12.58
N GLU A 58 4.32 0.65 13.37
CA GLU A 58 4.78 0.27 14.70
C GLU A 58 6.06 -0.58 14.71
N THR A 59 6.41 -1.22 13.58
CA THR A 59 7.63 -2.02 13.48
C THR A 59 8.77 -1.26 12.82
N GLN A 60 8.52 -0.63 11.66
CA GLN A 60 9.53 0.03 10.85
C GLN A 60 9.62 1.55 11.11
N GLN A 61 8.49 2.20 11.37
CA GLN A 61 8.38 3.67 11.42
C GLN A 61 8.03 4.20 12.81
N ARG A 62 8.49 3.53 13.87
CA ARG A 62 8.25 3.93 15.28
C ARG A 62 8.69 5.35 15.58
N HIS A 63 9.71 5.84 14.87
CA HIS A 63 10.21 7.20 15.01
C HIS A 63 9.23 8.24 14.43
N LEU A 64 8.53 7.89 13.35
CA LEU A 64 7.48 8.71 12.73
C LEU A 64 6.23 8.72 13.59
N LEU A 65 5.91 7.60 14.26
CA LEU A 65 4.83 7.51 15.24
C LEU A 65 5.02 8.39 16.48
N LYS A 66 6.23 8.93 16.71
CA LYS A 66 6.45 9.94 17.75
C LYS A 66 6.07 11.35 17.30
N ALA A 67 6.02 11.59 16.00
CA ALA A 67 5.75 12.90 15.41
C ALA A 67 4.34 12.97 14.76
N TYR A 68 3.82 11.84 14.27
CA TYR A 68 2.54 11.72 13.58
C TYR A 68 1.79 10.49 14.07
N ASP A 69 0.47 10.60 14.23
CA ASP A 69 -0.37 9.48 14.63
C ASP A 69 -0.44 8.37 13.56
N ALA A 70 -0.47 7.11 14.02
CA ALA A 70 -0.61 5.96 13.14
C ALA A 70 -1.91 6.05 12.32
N ASP A 71 -3.02 6.34 13.00
CA ASP A 71 -4.34 6.50 12.38
C ASP A 71 -4.36 7.62 11.33
N PHE A 72 -3.65 8.72 11.54
CA PHE A 72 -3.54 9.81 10.56
C PHE A 72 -2.80 9.37 9.29
N LEU A 73 -1.67 8.68 9.45
CA LEU A 73 -0.90 8.15 8.31
C LEU A 73 -1.71 7.10 7.56
N ILE A 74 -2.38 6.19 8.29
CA ILE A 74 -3.25 5.17 7.71
C ILE A 74 -4.35 5.82 6.87
N ASP A 75 -5.01 6.85 7.40
CA ASP A 75 -6.09 7.55 6.70
C ASP A 75 -5.57 8.25 5.43
N ALA A 76 -4.44 8.96 5.52
CA ALA A 76 -3.80 9.60 4.38
C ALA A 76 -3.41 8.59 3.27
N ILE A 77 -2.90 7.42 3.64
CA ILE A 77 -2.54 6.36 2.70
C ILE A 77 -3.78 5.76 2.04
N ARG A 78 -4.86 5.54 2.80
CA ARG A 78 -6.13 5.05 2.27
C ARG A 78 -6.75 6.04 1.31
N GLU A 79 -6.71 7.33 1.63
CA GLU A 79 -7.21 8.40 0.76
C GLU A 79 -6.41 8.45 -0.55
N THR A 80 -5.08 8.48 -0.47
CA THR A 80 -4.23 8.49 -1.67
C THR A 80 -4.37 7.22 -2.48
N LYS A 81 -4.40 6.03 -1.85
CA LYS A 81 -4.69 4.77 -2.55
C LYS A 81 -6.04 4.81 -3.24
N THR A 82 -7.07 5.39 -2.61
CA THR A 82 -8.40 5.56 -3.23
C THR A 82 -8.32 6.47 -4.47
N ARG A 83 -7.46 7.49 -4.47
CA ARG A 83 -7.21 8.35 -5.64
C ARG A 83 -6.40 7.64 -6.75
N VAL A 84 -5.50 6.74 -6.38
CA VAL A 84 -4.64 5.98 -7.32
C VAL A 84 -5.39 4.79 -7.93
N CYS A 85 -6.20 4.08 -7.13
CA CYS A 85 -6.95 2.89 -7.52
C CYS A 85 -8.37 3.23 -8.04
N GLY A 86 -8.93 4.35 -7.58
CA GLY A 86 -10.26 4.81 -7.95
C GLY A 86 -10.20 5.89 -9.01
N GLU A 87 -10.85 5.63 -10.14
CA GLU A 87 -11.39 6.68 -10.99
C GLU A 87 -12.13 7.73 -10.12
N LEU A 88 -11.83 9.01 -10.38
CA LEU A 88 -12.36 10.24 -9.76
C LEU A 88 -13.74 10.14 -9.08
N PRO A 89 -13.85 10.51 -7.79
CA PRO A 89 -15.03 11.17 -7.28
C PRO A 89 -14.78 12.68 -7.16
N GLY A 90 -15.10 13.42 -8.24
CA GLY A 90 -15.45 14.84 -8.18
C GLY A 90 -14.29 15.84 -8.13
N ALA A 91 -13.94 16.40 -9.29
CA ALA A 91 -13.59 17.82 -9.33
C ALA A 91 -14.87 18.64 -9.00
N PRO A 92 -14.78 19.81 -8.35
CA PRO A 92 -14.06 20.94 -8.94
C PRO A 92 -12.96 21.53 -8.05
N ARG A 93 -11.84 21.86 -8.70
CA ARG A 93 -10.88 22.86 -8.24
C ARG A 93 -11.63 24.14 -7.85
N THR A 94 -11.43 24.62 -6.63
CA THR A 94 -11.66 26.04 -6.30
C THR A 94 -10.34 26.76 -6.54
N GLN A 95 -10.31 27.58 -7.59
CA GLN A 95 -9.39 28.70 -7.74
C GLN A 95 -10.08 29.95 -7.19
#